data_AF-A0A0Q7WEH0-F1
#
_entry.id   AF-A0A0Q7WEH0-F1
#
_cell.length_a   1.000
_cell.length_b   1.000
_cell.length_c   1.000
_cell.angle_alpha   90.00
_cell.angle_beta   90.00
_cell.angle_gamma   90.00
#
_symmetry.space_group_name_H-M   'P 1'
#
loop_
_entity.id
_entity.type
_entity.pdbx_description
1 polymer ?
#
loop_
_entity_poly.entity_id
_entity_poly.type
_entity_poly.pdbx_seq_one_letter_code
_entity_poly.pdbx_strand_id
1 'polypeptide(L)'
;MTQTQHTPAPSLAWRQALQTKLMAALDAAWAILEHCDDPAEIKRVRERLRAIGELAAQARKVALITPKESKADANVAAKAEVLARVMAPGLAAEALVAARAPAAAQAELSRRALEKLKGGGRARL
;
A
#
# COMPACT_ATOMS: atom_id res chain seq x y z
N MET A 1 -5.69 -3.12 25.43
CA MET A 1 -5.68 -2.51 24.09
C MET A 1 -4.48 -3.06 23.32
N THR A 2 -4.67 -4.04 22.46
CA THR A 2 -3.59 -4.63 21.64
C THR A 2 -3.55 -3.91 20.31
N GLN A 3 -2.70 -2.89 20.22
CA GLN A 3 -2.39 -2.20 18.96
C GLN A 3 -1.56 -3.14 18.09
N THR A 4 -2.16 -3.67 17.02
CA THR A 4 -1.44 -4.42 15.99
C THR A 4 -0.48 -3.48 15.28
N GLN A 5 0.82 -3.65 15.50
CA GLN A 5 1.84 -2.87 14.81
C GLN A 5 1.83 -3.23 13.32
N HIS A 6 1.38 -2.29 12.49
CA HIS A 6 1.44 -2.43 11.05
C HIS A 6 2.86 -2.13 10.59
N THR A 7 3.71 -3.16 10.52
CA THR A 7 5.04 -3.03 9.90
C THR A 7 4.85 -2.84 8.39
N PRO A 8 5.28 -1.72 7.80
CA PRO A 8 5.18 -1.50 6.37
C PRO A 8 6.05 -2.51 5.60
N ALA A 9 5.61 -2.91 4.41
CA ALA A 9 6.40 -3.76 3.52
C ALA A 9 7.82 -3.17 3.33
N PRO A 10 8.87 -4.00 3.23
CA PRO A 10 10.26 -3.52 3.20
C PRO A 10 10.54 -2.55 2.04
N SER A 11 9.84 -2.71 0.90
CA SER A 11 9.94 -1.78 -0.23
C SER A 11 9.33 -0.40 0.03
N LEU A 12 8.30 -0.32 0.90
CA LEU A 12 7.71 0.94 1.34
C LEU A 12 8.60 1.61 2.38
N ALA A 13 9.12 0.85 3.34
CA ALA A 13 10.05 1.34 4.34
C ALA A 13 11.32 1.93 3.71
N TRP A 14 11.89 1.27 2.69
CA TRP A 14 13.05 1.80 1.95
C TRP A 14 12.72 3.12 1.23
N ARG A 15 11.57 3.21 0.56
CA ARG A 15 11.13 4.45 -0.12
C ARG A 15 10.96 5.61 0.87
N GLN A 16 10.36 5.34 2.02
CA GLN A 16 10.18 6.33 3.08
C GLN A 16 11.53 6.79 3.64
N ALA A 17 12.43 5.87 3.98
CA ALA A 17 13.76 6.20 4.47
C ALA A 17 14.57 7.03 3.46
N LEU A 18 14.46 6.71 2.16
CA LEU A 18 15.09 7.50 1.11
C LEU A 18 14.49 8.90 1.01
N GLN A 19 13.15 9.02 1.04
CA GLN A 19 12.47 10.31 1.00
C GLN A 19 12.94 11.21 2.16
N THR A 20 13.00 10.67 3.39
CA THR A 20 13.50 11.40 4.55
C THR A 20 14.93 11.90 4.35
N LYS A 21 15.82 11.08 3.79
CA LYS A 21 17.20 11.48 3.50
C LYS A 21 17.29 12.60 2.45
N LEU A 22 16.47 12.52 1.39
CA LEU A 22 16.44 13.54 0.35
C LEU A 22 15.91 14.87 0.91
N MET A 23 14.84 14.85 1.71
CA MET A 23 14.32 16.04 2.39
C MET A 23 15.39 16.66 3.29
N ALA A 24 16.02 15.88 4.18
CA ALA A 24 17.06 16.37 5.06
C ALA A 24 18.26 16.99 4.30
N ALA A 25 18.60 16.45 3.13
CA ALA A 25 19.67 16.99 2.29
C ALA A 25 19.28 18.33 1.63
N LEU A 26 18.00 18.49 1.25
CA LEU A 26 17.47 19.76 0.75
C LEU A 26 17.42 20.82 1.85
N ASP A 27 16.97 20.44 3.05
CA ASP A 27 16.93 21.34 4.22
C ASP A 27 18.34 21.81 4.58
N ALA A 28 19.33 20.91 4.59
CA ALA A 28 20.72 21.26 4.83
C ALA A 28 21.28 22.19 3.73
N ALA A 29 20.93 21.98 2.46
CA ALA A 29 21.33 22.86 1.38
C ALA A 29 20.68 24.25 1.50
N TRP A 30 19.42 24.31 1.92
CA TRP A 30 18.71 25.55 2.16
C TRP A 30 19.35 26.35 3.30
N ALA A 31 19.66 25.69 4.43
CA ALA A 31 20.31 26.33 5.57
C ALA A 31 21.68 26.96 5.22
N ILE A 32 22.44 26.33 4.31
CA ILE A 32 23.69 26.90 3.81
C ILE A 32 23.41 28.14 2.96
N LEU A 33 22.46 28.07 2.03
CA LEU A 33 22.14 29.19 1.13
C LEU A 33 21.58 30.42 1.86
N GLU A 34 20.89 30.22 2.97
CA GLU A 34 20.28 31.32 3.76
C GLU A 34 21.33 32.26 4.39
N HIS A 35 22.54 31.75 4.64
CA HIS A 35 23.60 32.47 5.35
C HIS A 35 24.87 32.66 4.51
N CYS A 36 24.83 32.27 3.23
CA CYS A 36 26.00 32.23 2.36
C CYS A 36 25.91 33.27 1.24
N ASP A 37 26.82 34.25 1.28
CA ASP A 37 26.98 35.27 0.23
C ASP A 37 28.14 34.95 -0.73
N ASP A 38 28.89 33.86 -0.50
CA ASP A 38 30.01 33.47 -1.36
C ASP A 38 29.49 32.80 -2.66
N PRO A 39 29.72 33.40 -3.85
CA PRO A 39 29.29 32.81 -5.12
C PRO A 39 29.92 31.43 -5.41
N ALA A 40 31.09 31.12 -4.85
CA ALA A 40 31.72 29.82 -5.02
C ALA A 40 30.99 28.73 -4.22
N GLU A 41 30.60 29.02 -2.98
CA GLU A 41 29.81 28.11 -2.15
C GLU A 41 28.39 27.92 -2.69
N ILE A 42 27.73 28.98 -3.15
CA ILE A 42 26.42 28.88 -3.80
C ILE A 42 26.48 27.92 -5.02
N LYS A 43 27.53 28.00 -5.84
CA LYS A 43 27.73 27.05 -6.96
C LYS A 43 27.89 25.62 -6.47
N ARG A 44 28.71 25.39 -5.43
CA ARG A 44 28.90 24.04 -4.85
C ARG A 44 27.59 23.46 -4.31
N VAL A 45 26.78 24.26 -3.61
CA VAL A 45 25.48 23.83 -3.10
C VAL A 45 24.53 23.50 -4.25
N ARG A 46 24.51 24.31 -5.32
CA ARG A 46 23.70 24.02 -6.52
C ARG A 46 24.11 22.73 -7.22
N GLU A 47 25.41 22.46 -7.37
CA GLU A 47 25.90 21.19 -7.91
C GLU A 47 25.49 20.01 -7.01
N ARG A 48 25.53 20.19 -5.68
CA ARG A 48 25.05 19.18 -4.74
C ARG A 48 23.54 18.92 -4.90
N LEU A 49 22.74 19.97 -5.03
CA LEU A 49 21.30 19.88 -5.29
C LEU A 49 21.00 19.14 -6.60
N ARG A 50 21.80 19.37 -7.65
CA ARG A 50 21.70 18.63 -8.91
C ARG A 50 21.97 17.15 -8.72
N ALA A 51 23.04 16.79 -8.02
CA ALA A 51 23.37 15.40 -7.70
C ALA A 51 22.27 14.71 -6.87
N ILE A 52 21.63 15.42 -5.93
CA ILE A 52 20.48 14.91 -5.17
C ILE A 52 19.30 14.60 -6.11
N GLY A 53 19.02 15.49 -7.07
CA GLY A 53 17.97 15.28 -8.08
C GLY A 53 18.25 14.06 -8.97
N GLU A 54 19.49 13.89 -9.41
CA GLU A 54 19.90 12.73 -10.22
C GLU A 54 19.79 11.42 -9.43
N LEU A 55 20.22 11.41 -8.17
CA LEU A 55 20.06 10.27 -7.27
C LEU A 55 18.59 9.89 -7.09
N ALA A 56 17.71 10.88 -6.88
CA ALA A 56 16.28 10.65 -6.76
C ALA A 56 15.68 10.06 -8.05
N ALA A 57 16.13 10.50 -9.22
CA ALA A 57 15.69 9.96 -10.50
C ALA A 57 16.09 8.48 -10.67
N GLN A 58 17.32 8.11 -10.28
CA GLN A 58 17.77 6.72 -10.32
C GLN A 58 17.01 5.85 -9.32
N ALA A 59 16.76 6.35 -8.11
CA ALA A 59 15.99 5.63 -7.12
C ALA A 59 14.54 5.34 -7.56
N ARG A 60 13.92 6.23 -8.33
CA ARG A 60 12.60 5.97 -8.95
C ARG A 60 12.67 4.79 -9.92
N LYS A 61 13.74 4.67 -10.72
CA LYS A 61 13.93 3.51 -11.60
C LYS A 61 14.06 2.21 -10.81
N VAL A 62 14.85 2.22 -9.73
CA VAL A 62 14.97 1.06 -8.82
C VAL A 62 13.62 0.69 -8.23
N ALA A 63 12.83 1.67 -7.78
CA ALA A 63 11.50 1.44 -7.22
C ALA A 63 10.51 0.83 -8.22
N LEU A 64 10.69 1.09 -9.52
CA LEU A 64 9.87 0.50 -10.59
C LEU A 64 10.30 -0.93 -10.96
N ILE A 65 11.56 -1.29 -10.73
CA ILE A 65 12.08 -2.65 -10.94
C ILE A 65 11.60 -3.59 -9.81
N THR A 66 11.46 -3.07 -8.59
CA THR A 66 10.98 -3.86 -7.46
C THR A 66 9.57 -4.40 -7.75
N PRO A 67 9.34 -5.73 -7.67
CA PRO A 67 8.03 -6.32 -7.88
C PRO A 67 7.01 -5.63 -7.00
N LYS A 68 5.99 -5.03 -7.62
CA LYS A 68 4.84 -4.52 -6.91
C LYS A 68 4.10 -5.74 -6.39
N GLU A 69 4.05 -5.92 -5.06
CA GLU A 69 3.25 -6.98 -4.43
C GLU A 69 1.88 -6.97 -5.09
N SER A 70 1.60 -8.06 -5.80
CA SER A 70 0.45 -8.10 -6.69
C SER A 70 -0.78 -8.20 -5.80
N LYS A 71 -1.92 -7.67 -6.24
CA LYS A 71 -3.18 -7.79 -5.47
C LYS A 71 -3.54 -9.25 -5.17
N ALA A 72 -2.98 -10.20 -5.92
CA ALA A 72 -3.05 -11.63 -5.67
C ALA A 72 -2.36 -12.04 -4.35
N ASP A 73 -1.15 -11.52 -4.08
CA ASP A 73 -0.37 -11.88 -2.88
C ASP A 73 -0.99 -11.31 -1.61
N ALA A 74 -1.56 -10.10 -1.70
CA ALA A 74 -2.34 -9.51 -0.62
C ALA A 74 -3.63 -10.32 -0.33
N ASN A 75 -4.24 -10.93 -1.35
CA ASN A 75 -5.42 -11.79 -1.19
C ASN A 75 -5.04 -13.16 -0.60
N VAL A 76 -3.87 -13.70 -0.96
CA VAL A 76 -3.32 -14.93 -0.37
C VAL A 76 -2.94 -14.72 1.09
N ALA A 77 -2.29 -13.60 1.43
CA ALA A 77 -1.98 -13.25 2.83
C ALA A 77 -3.25 -13.02 3.66
N ALA A 78 -4.23 -12.29 3.11
CA ALA A 78 -5.53 -12.09 3.76
C ALA A 78 -6.30 -13.42 3.93
N LYS A 79 -6.27 -14.32 2.94
CA LYS A 79 -6.86 -15.66 3.06
C LYS A 79 -6.14 -16.54 4.09
N ALA A 80 -4.81 -16.47 4.15
CA ALA A 80 -4.03 -17.21 5.13
C ALA A 80 -4.31 -16.72 6.56
N GLU A 81 -4.47 -15.41 6.75
CA GLU A 81 -4.87 -14.83 8.04
C GLU A 81 -6.29 -15.24 8.45
N VAL A 82 -7.24 -15.23 7.51
CA VAL A 82 -8.61 -15.71 7.75
C VAL A 82 -8.63 -17.20 8.08
N LEU A 83 -7.85 -18.02 7.37
CA LEU A 83 -7.75 -19.47 7.63
C LEU A 83 -7.13 -19.75 9.00
N ALA A 84 -6.07 -19.03 9.38
CA ALA A 84 -5.46 -19.12 10.70
C ALA A 84 -6.44 -18.72 11.82
N ARG A 85 -7.29 -17.71 11.58
CA ARG A 85 -8.35 -17.30 12.51
C ARG A 85 -9.45 -18.37 12.66
N VAL A 86 -9.84 -19.03 11.56
CA VAL A 86 -10.87 -20.08 11.55
C VAL A 86 -10.38 -21.38 12.22
N MET A 87 -9.08 -21.68 12.12
CA MET A 87 -8.45 -22.87 12.70
C MET A 87 -8.17 -22.75 14.22
N ALA A 88 -8.40 -21.58 14.83
CA ALA A 88 -8.20 -21.38 16.26
C ALA A 88 -9.32 -22.08 17.07
N PRO A 89 -8.99 -23.01 18.00
CA PRO A 89 -9.93 -23.99 18.55
C PRO A 89 -11.00 -23.44 19.52
N GLY A 90 -11.10 -22.11 19.69
CA GLY A 90 -12.09 -21.46 20.57
C GLY A 90 -13.18 -20.65 19.86
N LEU A 91 -13.02 -20.33 18.57
CA LEU A 91 -13.93 -19.41 17.85
C LEU A 91 -14.80 -20.11 16.79
N ALA A 92 -14.54 -21.39 16.48
CA ALA A 92 -15.21 -22.12 15.41
C ALA A 92 -16.71 -22.33 15.66
N ALA A 93 -17.12 -22.52 16.92
CA ALA A 93 -18.52 -22.72 17.29
C ALA A 93 -19.34 -21.42 17.23
N GLU A 94 -18.80 -20.31 17.71
CA GLU A 94 -19.47 -18.99 17.64
C GLU A 94 -19.45 -18.42 16.21
N ALA A 95 -18.38 -18.64 15.45
CA ALA A 95 -18.30 -18.20 14.06
C ALA A 95 -19.29 -18.95 13.14
N LEU A 96 -19.58 -20.23 13.40
CA LEU A 96 -20.58 -20.99 12.64
C LEU A 96 -22.01 -20.45 12.86
N VAL A 97 -22.31 -20.00 14.08
CA VAL A 97 -23.61 -19.38 14.43
C VAL A 97 -23.70 -17.95 13.90
N ALA A 98 -22.61 -17.16 14.00
CA ALA A 98 -22.56 -15.78 13.51
C ALA A 98 -22.50 -15.67 11.97
N ALA A 99 -21.87 -16.62 11.28
CA ALA A 99 -21.78 -16.64 9.81
C ALA A 99 -23.10 -17.04 9.11
N ARG A 100 -24.07 -17.60 9.85
CA ARG A 100 -25.35 -18.05 9.30
C ARG A 100 -26.26 -16.90 8.87
N ALA A 101 -26.20 -15.76 9.55
CA ALA A 101 -26.97 -14.55 9.22
C ALA A 101 -26.49 -13.86 7.91
N PRO A 102 -25.19 -13.57 7.70
CA PRO A 102 -24.72 -12.99 6.44
C PRO A 102 -24.78 -13.97 5.27
N ALA A 103 -24.63 -15.29 5.50
CA ALA A 103 -24.77 -16.30 4.45
C ALA A 103 -26.20 -16.37 3.89
N ALA A 104 -27.22 -16.20 4.73
CA ALA A 104 -28.62 -16.11 4.28
C ALA A 104 -28.89 -14.86 3.43
N ALA A 105 -28.31 -13.71 3.80
CA ALA A 105 -28.42 -12.47 3.02
C ALA A 105 -27.69 -12.56 1.66
N GLN A 106 -26.51 -13.18 1.63
CA GLN A 106 -25.74 -13.42 0.40
C GLN A 106 -26.46 -14.39 -0.55
N ALA A 107 -27.12 -15.42 -0.01
CA ALA A 107 -27.92 -16.37 -0.79
C ALA A 107 -29.14 -15.69 -1.44
N GLU A 108 -29.80 -14.78 -0.73
CA GLU A 108 -30.94 -14.01 -1.24
C GLU A 108 -30.50 -13.01 -2.34
N LEU A 109 -29.37 -12.31 -2.16
CA LEU A 109 -28.79 -11.46 -3.20
C LEU A 109 -28.42 -12.24 -4.47
N SER A 110 -27.84 -13.42 -4.29
CA SER A 110 -27.45 -14.31 -5.40
C SER A 110 -28.67 -14.84 -6.16
N ARG A 111 -29.75 -15.20 -5.45
CA ARG A 111 -31.03 -15.58 -6.07
C ARG A 111 -31.63 -14.44 -6.89
N ARG A 112 -31.67 -13.22 -6.34
CA ARG A 112 -32.19 -12.03 -7.05
C ARG A 112 -31.36 -11.67 -8.28
N ALA A 113 -30.04 -11.88 -8.23
CA ALA A 113 -29.16 -11.67 -9.38
C ALA A 113 -29.43 -12.70 -10.50
N LEU A 114 -29.64 -13.96 -10.14
CA LEU A 114 -29.98 -15.03 -11.09
C LEU A 114 -31.36 -14.82 -11.73
N GLU A 115 -32.35 -14.39 -10.96
CA GLU A 115 -33.68 -14.05 -11.49
C GLU A 115 -33.63 -12.85 -12.47
N LYS A 116 -32.78 -11.84 -12.22
CA LYS A 116 -32.55 -10.75 -13.18
C LYS A 116 -31.88 -11.22 -14.47
N LEU A 117 -30.93 -12.16 -14.37
CA LEU A 117 -30.28 -12.75 -15.54
C LEU A 117 -31.27 -13.60 -16.36
N LYS A 118 -32.18 -14.31 -15.69
CA LYS A 118 -33.20 -15.15 -16.33
C LYS A 118 -34.36 -14.33 -16.90
N GLY A 119 -34.72 -13.22 -16.27
CA GLY A 119 -35.80 -12.30 -16.70
C GLY A 119 -35.40 -11.26 -17.75
N GLY A 120 -34.10 -11.04 -18.00
CA GLY A 120 -33.60 -10.03 -18.96
C GLY A 120 -33.62 -10.44 -20.44
N GLY A 121 -34.10 -11.65 -20.77
CA GLY A 121 -34.05 -12.24 -22.11
C GLY A 121 -35.24 -11.96 -23.04
N ARG A 122 -36.11 -10.97 -22.76
CA ARG A 122 -37.24 -10.58 -23.64
C ARG A 122 -37.43 -9.07 -23.79
N ALA A 123 -36.34 -8.31 -23.84
CA ALA A 123 -36.41 -6.89 -24.18
C ALA A 123 -35.25 -6.48 -25.10
N ARG A 124 -35.00 -7.27 -26.14
CA ARG A 124 -34.32 -6.82 -27.37
C ARG A 124 -34.88 -7.62 -28.54
N LEU A 125 -35.87 -7.05 -29.21
CA LEU A 125 -36.02 -6.90 -30.66
C LEU A 125 -37.25 -6.03 -30.88
#